data_AF-A0AA96GFR3-F1
#
_entry.id   AF-A0AA96GFR3-F1
#
_cell.length_a   1.000
_cell.length_b   1.000
_cell.length_c   1.000
_cell.angle_alpha   90.00
_cell.angle_beta   90.00
_cell.angle_gamma   90.00
#
_symmetry.space_group_name_H-M   'P 1'
#
loop_
_entity.id
_entity.type
_entity.pdbx_description
1 polymer ?
#
loop_
_entity_poly.entity_id
_entity_poly.type
_entity_poly.pdbx_seq_one_letter_code
_entity_poly.pdbx_strand_id
1 'polypeptide(L)'
;MTRFGVAAGLLICLVAVGCASTAPPNLTDTGFSKPFSGPEPYEYLAPTKATDSSQINVPIGLRRADEIARWLGLKREDVLTDEQFRDFITGGGNQGSKEGAALADRSVQIFTNTNGRPLTSNVNGVPTQSVLASYGLFVNKDGLLMSLANQIAPTRIANVLLTPAAACPEKPLCGYINTWFLANDAKDSLVQLYSSAYTAEALYGNHAQTISDPWQLVTNTKDDVSTQVGMSMAPALWLTNFALLYTLKPEIAAYMPAYWTPIPTAVANAILATKDTGFVQYSEYASYFPSTN
;
A
#
# COMPACT_ATOMS: atom_id res chain seq x y z
N MET A 1 27.68 -43.22 32.54
CA MET A 1 27.10 -43.30 31.18
C MET A 1 26.36 -42.00 30.93
N THR A 2 26.99 -41.08 30.22
CA THR A 2 26.41 -39.77 29.90
C THR A 2 26.96 -39.40 28.53
N ARG A 3 26.12 -39.53 27.51
CA ARG A 3 26.44 -39.20 26.11
C ARG A 3 26.08 -37.74 25.88
N PHE A 4 27.06 -36.91 25.57
CA PHE A 4 26.85 -35.60 24.96
C PHE A 4 26.66 -35.81 23.45
N GLY A 5 25.49 -35.44 22.94
CA GLY A 5 25.20 -35.38 21.51
C GLY A 5 25.70 -34.06 20.93
N VAL A 6 26.55 -34.16 19.91
CA VAL A 6 27.08 -33.03 19.13
C VAL A 6 25.99 -32.56 18.16
N ALA A 7 25.68 -31.26 18.20
CA ALA A 7 24.81 -30.61 17.23
C ALA A 7 25.56 -30.44 15.89
N ALA A 8 25.04 -31.03 14.83
CA ALA A 8 25.50 -30.84 13.47
C ALA A 8 24.92 -29.53 12.92
N GLY A 9 25.75 -28.49 12.86
CA GLY A 9 25.43 -27.27 12.10
C GLY A 9 25.65 -27.50 10.61
N LEU A 10 24.58 -27.40 9.82
CA LEU A 10 24.66 -27.41 8.36
C LEU A 10 25.15 -26.02 7.90
N LEU A 11 26.42 -25.93 7.51
CA LEU A 11 27.02 -24.75 6.91
C LEU A 11 26.70 -24.76 5.40
N ILE A 12 25.81 -23.88 4.95
CA ILE A 12 25.55 -23.69 3.52
C ILE A 12 26.64 -22.76 2.97
N CYS A 13 27.65 -23.34 2.32
CA CYS A 13 28.65 -22.59 1.55
C CYS A 13 28.01 -22.04 0.27
N LEU A 14 27.80 -20.72 0.22
CA LEU A 14 27.51 -20.00 -1.02
C LEU A 14 28.79 -19.90 -1.86
N VAL A 15 28.83 -20.63 -2.97
CA VAL A 15 29.82 -20.42 -4.03
C VAL A 15 29.34 -19.23 -4.87
N ALA A 16 30.01 -18.09 -4.74
CA ALA A 16 29.77 -16.92 -5.58
C ALA A 16 30.31 -17.17 -6.99
N VAL A 17 29.44 -17.55 -7.92
CA VAL A 17 29.74 -17.50 -9.36
C VAL A 17 29.55 -16.05 -9.79
N GLY A 18 30.65 -15.38 -10.12
CA GLY A 18 30.65 -14.03 -10.64
C GLY A 18 30.03 -13.98 -12.04
N CYS A 19 28.72 -13.73 -12.10
CA CYS A 19 28.10 -13.22 -13.32
C CYS A 19 28.44 -11.73 -13.42
N ALA A 20 29.12 -11.35 -14.51
CA ALA A 20 29.24 -9.95 -14.89
C ALA A 20 27.82 -9.41 -15.14
N SER A 21 27.29 -8.68 -14.17
CA SER A 21 26.05 -7.93 -14.30
C SER A 21 26.33 -6.71 -15.18
N THR A 22 25.83 -6.75 -16.41
CA THR A 22 25.54 -5.52 -17.15
C THR A 22 24.60 -4.70 -16.27
N ALA A 23 25.07 -3.58 -15.73
CA ALA A 23 24.26 -2.69 -14.91
C ALA A 23 22.96 -2.36 -15.67
N PRO A 24 21.78 -2.48 -15.05
CA PRO A 24 20.54 -2.08 -15.69
C PRO A 24 20.63 -0.60 -16.11
N PRO A 25 20.02 -0.23 -17.24
CA PRO A 25 20.08 1.14 -17.74
C PRO A 25 19.47 2.08 -16.71
N ASN A 26 20.28 3.04 -16.22
CA ASN A 26 19.96 4.12 -15.29
C ASN A 26 18.99 3.74 -14.16
N LEU A 27 19.53 3.50 -12.96
CA LEU A 27 18.75 3.55 -11.71
C LEU A 27 17.85 4.78 -11.76
N THR A 28 16.53 4.55 -11.84
CA THR A 28 15.57 5.64 -11.87
C THR A 28 15.69 6.33 -10.52
N ASP A 29 16.25 7.54 -10.48
CA ASP A 29 16.27 8.30 -9.23
C ASP A 29 14.82 8.65 -8.87
N THR A 30 14.25 7.82 -7.99
CA THR A 30 12.90 8.01 -7.46
C THR A 30 12.87 9.12 -6.41
N GLY A 31 14.03 9.51 -5.87
CA GLY A 31 14.17 10.41 -4.73
C GLY A 31 13.81 9.78 -3.37
N PHE A 32 13.45 8.49 -3.32
CA PHE A 32 13.18 7.79 -2.06
C PHE A 32 14.40 6.97 -1.63
N SER A 33 14.75 7.02 -0.35
CA SER A 33 15.81 6.18 0.21
C SER A 33 15.27 4.80 0.61
N LYS A 34 16.16 3.82 0.83
CA LYS A 34 15.76 2.56 1.49
C LYS A 34 15.35 2.85 2.95
N PRO A 35 14.32 2.16 3.48
CA PRO A 35 13.56 1.09 2.83
C PRO A 35 12.39 1.57 1.95
N PHE A 36 12.09 2.86 1.92
CA PHE A 36 10.94 3.44 1.22
C PHE A 36 10.94 3.14 -0.29
N SER A 37 12.11 3.08 -0.92
CA SER A 37 12.21 2.75 -2.36
C SER A 37 12.02 1.26 -2.68
N GLY A 38 12.02 0.36 -1.70
CA GLY A 38 11.79 -1.08 -1.97
C GLY A 38 12.99 -1.77 -2.62
N PRO A 39 12.84 -2.91 -3.30
CA PRO A 39 13.88 -3.56 -4.10
C PRO A 39 14.14 -2.81 -5.43
N GLU A 40 15.41 -2.65 -5.80
CA GLU A 40 15.82 -1.90 -7.01
C GLU A 40 15.15 -2.37 -8.32
N PRO A 41 14.94 -3.68 -8.59
CA PRO A 41 14.34 -4.13 -9.84
C PRO A 41 12.91 -3.65 -10.08
N TYR A 42 12.21 -3.12 -9.08
CA TYR A 42 10.80 -2.74 -9.17
C TYR A 42 10.55 -1.24 -8.99
N GLU A 43 11.56 -0.46 -8.60
CA GLU A 43 11.43 0.98 -8.30
C GLU A 43 10.74 1.79 -9.42
N TYR A 44 11.03 1.45 -10.68
CA TYR A 44 10.48 2.14 -11.86
C TYR A 44 8.99 1.87 -12.12
N LEU A 45 8.41 0.87 -11.44
CA LEU A 45 7.00 0.51 -11.58
C LEU A 45 6.09 1.39 -10.73
N ALA A 46 6.65 2.01 -9.69
CA ALA A 46 5.93 2.90 -8.79
C ALA A 46 5.57 4.25 -9.47
N PRO A 47 4.66 5.05 -8.89
CA PRO A 47 4.29 6.35 -9.41
C PRO A 47 5.48 7.28 -9.55
N THR A 48 5.45 8.11 -10.59
CA THR A 48 6.39 9.22 -10.74
C THR A 48 5.83 10.50 -10.12
N LYS A 49 6.69 11.50 -9.91
CA LYS A 49 6.27 12.83 -9.46
C LYS A 49 5.28 13.45 -10.47
N ALA A 50 4.19 14.02 -9.98
CA ALA A 50 3.33 14.88 -10.78
C ALA A 50 4.10 16.16 -11.15
N THR A 51 4.09 16.47 -12.44
CA THR A 51 4.75 17.64 -13.04
C THR A 51 3.77 18.73 -13.45
N ASP A 52 2.47 18.40 -13.53
CA ASP A 52 1.39 19.32 -13.84
C ASP A 52 0.16 19.04 -12.96
N SER A 53 -0.67 20.06 -12.73
CA SER A 53 -1.86 19.95 -11.87
C SER A 53 -2.89 18.95 -12.41
N SER A 54 -2.96 18.75 -13.73
CA SER A 54 -3.86 17.78 -14.36
C SER A 54 -3.51 16.31 -14.04
N GLN A 55 -2.28 16.05 -13.57
CA GLN A 55 -1.83 14.71 -13.19
C GLN A 55 -2.21 14.34 -11.74
N ILE A 56 -2.54 15.34 -10.92
CA ILE A 56 -2.85 15.13 -9.51
C ILE A 56 -4.13 14.29 -9.40
N ASN A 57 -4.03 13.22 -8.61
CA ASN A 57 -5.08 12.24 -8.37
C ASN A 57 -5.60 11.51 -9.61
N VAL A 58 -4.87 11.51 -10.73
CA VAL A 58 -5.24 10.71 -11.90
C VAL A 58 -5.04 9.22 -11.59
N PRO A 59 -6.02 8.35 -11.88
CA PRO A 59 -5.86 6.91 -11.75
C PRO A 59 -4.90 6.35 -12.81
N ILE A 60 -4.14 5.29 -12.49
CA ILE A 60 -3.22 4.64 -13.45
C ILE A 60 -3.91 4.11 -14.71
N GLY A 61 -5.17 3.70 -14.60
CA GLY A 61 -5.91 3.05 -15.67
C GLY A 61 -5.52 1.58 -15.87
N LEU A 62 -6.45 0.83 -16.47
CA LEU A 62 -6.38 -0.63 -16.53
C LEU A 62 -5.18 -1.15 -17.33
N ARG A 63 -4.89 -0.55 -18.49
CA ARG A 63 -3.75 -0.95 -19.33
C ARG A 63 -2.44 -0.87 -18.56
N ARG A 64 -2.22 0.23 -17.82
CA ARG A 64 -0.99 0.41 -17.03
C ARG A 64 -0.96 -0.51 -15.82
N ALA A 65 -2.11 -0.76 -15.18
CA ALA A 65 -2.21 -1.75 -14.12
C ALA A 65 -1.75 -3.14 -14.61
N ASP A 66 -2.22 -3.60 -15.77
CA ASP A 66 -1.81 -4.91 -16.31
C ASP A 66 -0.31 -4.98 -16.64
N GLU A 67 0.26 -3.88 -17.14
CA GLU A 67 1.70 -3.79 -17.39
C GLU A 67 2.51 -3.92 -16.10
N ILE A 68 2.14 -3.18 -15.05
CA ILE A 68 2.79 -3.25 -13.75
C ILE A 68 2.66 -4.65 -13.17
N ALA A 69 1.45 -5.21 -13.18
CA ALA A 69 1.18 -6.56 -12.69
C ALA A 69 2.08 -7.61 -13.36
N ARG A 70 2.23 -7.56 -14.69
CA ARG A 70 3.10 -8.47 -15.43
C ARG A 70 4.55 -8.40 -14.95
N TRP A 71 5.08 -7.20 -14.72
CA TRP A 71 6.45 -7.01 -14.23
C TRP A 71 6.64 -7.43 -12.77
N LEU A 72 5.58 -7.37 -11.97
CA LEU A 72 5.58 -7.90 -10.60
C LEU A 72 5.42 -9.43 -10.56
N GLY A 73 5.05 -10.07 -11.66
CA GLY A 73 4.79 -11.52 -11.73
C GLY A 73 3.34 -11.92 -11.42
N LEU A 74 2.40 -10.98 -11.55
CA LEU A 74 0.96 -11.19 -11.38
C LEU A 74 0.27 -11.37 -12.74
N LYS A 75 -0.76 -12.22 -12.79
CA LYS A 75 -1.54 -12.51 -14.00
C LYS A 75 -3.01 -12.26 -13.76
N ARG A 76 -3.74 -11.95 -14.84
CA ARG A 76 -5.20 -11.76 -14.79
C ARG A 76 -5.95 -13.06 -14.57
N GLU A 77 -5.47 -14.17 -15.12
CA GLU A 77 -6.15 -15.47 -14.96
C GLU A 77 -6.19 -15.94 -13.50
N ASP A 78 -5.27 -15.46 -12.67
CA ASP A 78 -5.10 -15.87 -11.28
C ASP A 78 -5.63 -14.81 -10.29
N VAL A 79 -6.48 -13.87 -10.70
CA VAL A 79 -7.18 -12.93 -9.77
C VAL A 79 -8.53 -13.52 -9.31
N LEU A 80 -9.16 -12.93 -8.30
CA LEU A 80 -10.51 -13.34 -7.92
C LEU A 80 -11.49 -13.16 -9.09
N THR A 81 -12.40 -14.13 -9.26
CA THR A 81 -13.55 -13.95 -10.15
C THR A 81 -14.47 -12.85 -9.65
N ASP A 82 -15.37 -12.36 -10.49
CA ASP A 82 -16.36 -11.35 -10.10
C ASP A 82 -17.27 -11.80 -8.94
N GLU A 83 -17.56 -13.09 -8.85
CA GLU A 83 -18.33 -13.68 -7.76
C GLU A 83 -17.49 -13.74 -6.48
N GLN A 84 -16.27 -14.29 -6.55
CA GLN A 84 -15.35 -14.33 -5.40
C GLN A 84 -15.05 -12.93 -4.86
N PHE A 85 -14.78 -11.96 -5.74
CA PHE A 85 -14.53 -10.59 -5.33
C PHE A 85 -15.75 -9.99 -4.60
N ARG A 86 -16.96 -10.20 -5.11
CA ARG A 86 -18.20 -9.72 -4.49
C ARG A 86 -18.43 -10.36 -3.13
N ASP A 87 -18.22 -11.67 -3.01
CA ASP A 87 -18.35 -12.38 -1.74
C ASP A 87 -17.31 -11.88 -0.74
N PHE A 88 -16.05 -11.73 -1.16
CA PHE A 88 -14.98 -11.23 -0.30
C PHE A 88 -15.28 -9.85 0.28
N ILE A 89 -15.67 -8.88 -0.56
CA ILE A 89 -15.94 -7.50 -0.11
C ILE A 89 -17.26 -7.31 0.62
N THR A 90 -18.19 -8.27 0.52
CA THR A 90 -19.44 -8.27 1.31
C THR A 90 -19.36 -9.12 2.58
N GLY A 91 -18.29 -9.90 2.75
CA GLY A 91 -18.12 -10.84 3.86
C GLY A 91 -18.93 -12.12 3.70
N GLY A 92 -19.32 -12.43 2.47
CA GLY A 92 -19.89 -13.71 2.05
C GLY A 92 -18.81 -14.77 1.83
N GLY A 93 -19.19 -15.85 1.14
CA GLY A 93 -18.34 -17.02 0.94
C GLY A 93 -18.10 -17.83 2.21
N ASN A 94 -17.38 -18.93 2.06
CA ASN A 94 -16.96 -19.78 3.18
C ASN A 94 -15.95 -19.01 4.05
N GLN A 95 -16.11 -19.11 5.39
CA GLN A 95 -15.28 -18.36 6.35
C GLN A 95 -15.37 -16.82 6.15
N GLY A 96 -16.45 -16.32 5.56
CA GLY A 96 -16.71 -14.89 5.41
C GLY A 96 -16.87 -14.16 6.75
N SER A 97 -16.43 -12.90 6.78
CA SER A 97 -16.59 -12.01 7.93
C SER A 97 -17.02 -10.63 7.46
N LYS A 98 -18.19 -10.16 7.92
CA LYS A 98 -18.68 -8.79 7.61
C LYS A 98 -17.72 -7.72 8.11
N GLU A 99 -17.08 -7.95 9.26
CA GLU A 99 -16.12 -7.01 9.84
C GLU A 99 -14.82 -6.97 9.03
N GLY A 100 -14.27 -8.15 8.68
CA GLY A 100 -13.08 -8.26 7.83
C GLY A 100 -13.31 -7.67 6.44
N ALA A 101 -14.47 -7.94 5.85
CA ALA A 101 -14.89 -7.39 4.58
C ALA A 101 -15.05 -5.86 4.63
N ALA A 102 -15.69 -5.31 5.68
CA ALA A 102 -15.83 -3.86 5.84
C ALA A 102 -14.46 -3.16 5.98
N LEU A 103 -13.51 -3.79 6.69
CA LEU A 103 -12.14 -3.28 6.81
C LEU A 103 -11.40 -3.32 5.45
N ALA A 104 -11.51 -4.42 4.71
CA ALA A 104 -10.92 -4.58 3.39
C ALA A 104 -11.51 -3.59 2.37
N ASP A 105 -12.84 -3.50 2.28
CA ASP A 105 -13.54 -2.58 1.39
C ASP A 105 -13.19 -1.13 1.71
N ARG A 106 -13.17 -0.73 2.99
CA ARG A 106 -12.75 0.62 3.36
C ARG A 106 -11.30 0.91 2.97
N SER A 107 -10.41 -0.07 3.09
CA SER A 107 -9.02 0.06 2.66
C SER A 107 -8.91 0.25 1.15
N VAL A 108 -9.67 -0.53 0.37
CA VAL A 108 -9.77 -0.38 -1.10
C VAL A 108 -10.24 1.02 -1.48
N GLN A 109 -11.30 1.53 -0.86
CA GLN A 109 -11.80 2.89 -1.11
C GLN A 109 -10.72 3.96 -0.85
N ILE A 110 -9.94 3.79 0.22
CA ILE A 110 -8.87 4.72 0.59
C ILE A 110 -7.71 4.68 -0.41
N PHE A 111 -7.22 3.49 -0.78
CA PHE A 111 -6.15 3.36 -1.78
C PHE A 111 -6.52 3.88 -3.17
N THR A 112 -7.82 3.89 -3.48
CA THR A 112 -8.37 4.31 -4.77
C THR A 112 -9.04 5.68 -4.72
N ASN A 113 -8.67 6.54 -3.76
CA ASN A 113 -9.20 7.90 -3.62
C ASN A 113 -8.63 8.87 -4.67
N THR A 114 -8.88 8.56 -5.93
CA THR A 114 -8.48 9.28 -7.15
C THR A 114 -9.68 9.97 -7.81
N ASN A 115 -9.44 10.71 -8.89
CA ASN A 115 -10.49 11.39 -9.65
C ASN A 115 -11.56 10.38 -10.10
N GLY A 116 -12.83 10.69 -9.85
CA GLY A 116 -13.97 9.79 -10.06
C GLY A 116 -14.28 8.85 -8.87
N ARG A 117 -13.47 8.87 -7.80
CA ARG A 117 -13.67 8.11 -6.56
C ARG A 117 -13.42 8.96 -5.31
N PRO A 118 -14.18 10.06 -5.10
CA PRO A 118 -14.05 10.86 -3.90
C PRO A 118 -14.45 10.07 -2.65
N LEU A 119 -13.72 10.30 -1.55
CA LEU A 119 -14.16 9.88 -0.22
C LEU A 119 -15.04 10.96 0.36
N THR A 120 -16.15 10.55 0.97
CA THR A 120 -17.01 11.45 1.74
C THR A 120 -16.68 11.35 3.22
N SER A 121 -16.52 12.51 3.85
CA SER A 121 -16.21 12.69 5.27
C SER A 121 -17.17 13.67 5.90
N ASN A 122 -17.38 13.58 7.21
CA ASN A 122 -18.08 14.61 7.97
C ASN A 122 -17.07 15.66 8.44
N VAL A 123 -17.13 16.86 7.88
CA VAL A 123 -16.25 17.98 8.23
C VAL A 123 -17.09 19.06 8.88
N ASN A 124 -16.98 19.23 10.20
CA ASN A 124 -17.77 20.19 10.98
C ASN A 124 -19.29 20.05 10.79
N GLY A 125 -19.80 18.82 10.65
CA GLY A 125 -21.22 18.56 10.42
C GLY A 125 -21.63 18.56 8.94
N VAL A 126 -20.71 18.86 8.02
CA VAL A 126 -20.97 18.96 6.58
C VAL A 126 -20.35 17.78 5.82
N PRO A 127 -21.16 16.99 5.08
CA PRO A 127 -20.63 16.00 4.14
C PRO A 127 -19.72 16.66 3.11
N THR A 128 -18.44 16.31 3.11
CA THR A 128 -17.41 16.90 2.27
C THR A 128 -16.70 15.81 1.48
N GLN A 129 -16.56 16.01 0.17
CA GLN A 129 -15.83 15.12 -0.71
C GLN A 129 -14.37 15.54 -0.83
N SER A 130 -13.46 14.58 -0.70
CA SER A 130 -12.01 14.79 -0.86
C SER A 130 -11.38 13.75 -1.80
N VAL A 131 -10.35 14.17 -2.53
CA VAL A 131 -9.53 13.32 -3.41
C VAL A 131 -8.08 13.65 -3.14
N LEU A 132 -7.36 12.77 -2.45
CA LEU A 132 -6.02 13.07 -1.92
C LEU A 132 -4.99 11.94 -2.16
N ALA A 133 -5.31 10.94 -2.97
CA ALA A 133 -4.45 9.76 -3.14
C ALA A 133 -3.04 10.10 -3.63
N SER A 134 -2.85 11.08 -4.53
CA SER A 134 -1.50 11.46 -5.01
C SER A 134 -0.61 12.03 -3.91
N TYR A 135 -1.18 12.56 -2.83
CA TYR A 135 -0.41 13.05 -1.68
C TYR A 135 -0.03 11.93 -0.71
N GLY A 136 -0.57 10.72 -0.89
CA GLY A 136 -0.50 9.64 0.09
C GLY A 136 -1.29 9.95 1.37
N LEU A 137 -2.30 10.83 1.26
CA LEU A 137 -3.18 11.24 2.36
C LEU A 137 -4.64 10.86 2.07
N PHE A 138 -5.47 10.84 3.11
CA PHE A 138 -6.92 10.76 2.99
C PHE A 138 -7.60 11.47 4.17
N VAL A 139 -8.90 11.76 4.03
CA VAL A 139 -9.74 12.23 5.12
C VAL A 139 -10.59 11.07 5.64
N ASN A 140 -10.50 10.77 6.93
CA ASN A 140 -11.33 9.73 7.54
C ASN A 140 -12.80 10.20 7.68
N LYS A 141 -13.70 9.34 8.16
CA LYS A 141 -15.14 9.68 8.27
C LYS A 141 -15.41 10.84 9.23
N ASP A 142 -14.54 11.06 10.20
CA ASP A 142 -14.65 12.08 11.24
C ASP A 142 -13.97 13.41 10.87
N GLY A 143 -13.47 13.55 9.65
CA GLY A 143 -12.86 14.78 9.16
C GLY A 143 -11.36 14.93 9.50
N LEU A 144 -10.69 13.85 9.93
CA LEU A 144 -9.25 13.86 10.20
C LEU A 144 -8.45 13.61 8.91
N LEU A 145 -7.49 14.48 8.61
CA LEU A 145 -6.53 14.34 7.52
C LEU A 145 -5.28 13.61 8.00
N MET A 146 -4.93 12.51 7.33
CA MET A 146 -3.79 11.66 7.73
C MET A 146 -3.19 10.87 6.56
N SER A 147 -1.99 10.34 6.78
CA SER A 147 -1.35 9.37 5.88
C SER A 147 -2.14 8.06 5.83
N LEU A 148 -2.18 7.42 4.66
CA LEU A 148 -2.76 6.07 4.50
C LEU A 148 -2.02 5.02 5.36
N ALA A 149 -0.78 5.29 5.77
CA ALA A 149 -0.03 4.38 6.62
C ALA A 149 -0.19 4.68 8.13
N ASN A 150 -0.95 5.71 8.50
CA ASN A 150 -1.22 6.07 9.90
C ASN A 150 -1.79 4.89 10.70
N GLN A 151 -1.42 4.76 11.97
CA GLN A 151 -1.79 3.62 12.83
C GLN A 151 -3.30 3.38 12.96
N ILE A 152 -4.11 4.45 12.90
CA ILE A 152 -5.58 4.33 12.96
C ILE A 152 -6.23 4.21 11.57
N ALA A 153 -5.45 4.29 10.49
CA ALA A 153 -5.98 4.16 9.15
C ALA A 153 -6.44 2.70 8.90
N PRO A 154 -7.63 2.48 8.32
CA PRO A 154 -8.09 1.14 7.93
C PRO A 154 -7.07 0.36 7.10
N THR A 155 -6.38 1.04 6.20
CA THR A 155 -5.31 0.52 5.35
C THR A 155 -4.10 -0.01 6.13
N ARG A 156 -3.79 0.56 7.30
CA ARG A 156 -2.73 0.09 8.21
C ARG A 156 -3.24 -1.04 9.10
N ILE A 157 -4.46 -0.93 9.62
CA ILE A 157 -5.10 -1.97 10.44
C ILE A 157 -5.27 -3.26 9.63
N ALA A 158 -5.58 -3.15 8.33
CA ALA A 158 -5.75 -4.27 7.41
C ALA A 158 -4.52 -5.18 7.27
N ASN A 159 -3.32 -4.75 7.72
CA ASN A 159 -2.15 -5.63 7.82
C ASN A 159 -2.43 -6.89 8.68
N VAL A 160 -3.35 -6.81 9.66
CA VAL A 160 -3.77 -7.98 10.44
C VAL A 160 -4.43 -9.06 9.58
N LEU A 161 -5.16 -8.66 8.54
CA LEU A 161 -5.86 -9.58 7.63
C LEU A 161 -4.88 -10.44 6.80
N LEU A 162 -3.67 -9.91 6.56
CA LEU A 162 -2.60 -10.54 5.77
C LEU A 162 -1.61 -11.32 6.63
N THR A 163 -1.64 -11.10 7.95
CA THR A 163 -0.74 -11.78 8.88
C THR A 163 -1.07 -13.28 8.90
N PRO A 164 -0.10 -14.20 8.85
CA PRO A 164 -0.38 -15.61 9.02
C PRO A 164 -1.17 -15.87 10.31
N ALA A 165 -2.29 -16.61 10.24
CA ALA A 165 -3.18 -16.81 11.39
C ALA A 165 -2.44 -17.33 12.65
N ALA A 166 -1.44 -18.19 12.47
CA ALA A 166 -0.60 -18.72 13.55
C ALA A 166 0.27 -17.66 14.24
N ALA A 167 0.53 -16.51 13.60
CA ALA A 167 1.37 -15.45 14.16
C ALA A 167 0.59 -14.48 15.07
N CYS A 168 -0.74 -14.47 15.01
CA CYS A 168 -1.58 -13.68 15.92
C CYS A 168 -2.92 -14.34 16.28
N PRO A 169 -2.89 -15.54 16.92
CA PRO A 169 -4.10 -16.32 17.21
C PRO A 169 -5.11 -15.58 18.10
N GLU A 170 -4.64 -14.64 18.93
CA GLU A 170 -5.48 -13.83 19.83
C GLU A 170 -6.10 -12.59 19.16
N LYS A 171 -5.66 -12.24 17.94
CA LYS A 171 -6.15 -11.02 17.27
C LYS A 171 -7.35 -11.35 16.39
N PRO A 172 -8.49 -10.65 16.57
CA PRO A 172 -9.61 -10.74 15.65
C PRO A 172 -9.16 -10.49 14.20
N LEU A 173 -9.71 -11.26 13.26
CA LEU A 173 -9.45 -11.17 11.82
C LEU A 173 -8.01 -11.50 11.37
N CYS A 174 -7.14 -11.99 12.28
CA CYS A 174 -5.79 -12.42 11.93
C CYS A 174 -5.81 -13.47 10.82
N GLY A 175 -5.16 -13.20 9.70
CA GLY A 175 -5.08 -14.12 8.57
C GLY A 175 -6.39 -14.36 7.84
N TYR A 176 -7.34 -13.44 7.98
CA TYR A 176 -8.63 -13.50 7.29
C TYR A 176 -8.49 -13.70 5.78
N ILE A 177 -7.60 -12.94 5.11
CA ILE A 177 -7.42 -13.04 3.65
C ILE A 177 -6.97 -14.44 3.26
N ASN A 178 -5.95 -14.99 3.93
CA ASN A 178 -5.43 -16.31 3.61
C ASN A 178 -6.48 -17.40 3.86
N THR A 179 -7.19 -17.30 4.98
CA THR A 179 -8.24 -18.26 5.35
C THR A 179 -9.39 -18.24 4.35
N TRP A 180 -9.86 -17.05 3.99
CA TRP A 180 -10.94 -16.88 3.04
C TRP A 180 -10.54 -17.37 1.65
N PHE A 181 -9.35 -17.02 1.15
CA PHE A 181 -8.89 -17.44 -0.18
C PHE A 181 -8.81 -18.96 -0.31
N LEU A 182 -8.29 -19.65 0.71
CA LEU A 182 -8.21 -21.10 0.73
C LEU A 182 -9.58 -21.79 0.82
N ALA A 183 -10.57 -21.15 1.45
CA ALA A 183 -11.91 -21.71 1.63
C ALA A 183 -12.87 -21.48 0.44
N ASN A 184 -12.49 -20.63 -0.52
CA ASN A 184 -13.35 -20.18 -1.63
C ASN A 184 -12.68 -20.39 -3.01
N ASP A 185 -11.86 -21.43 -3.15
CA ASP A 185 -11.19 -21.81 -4.40
C ASP A 185 -10.35 -20.69 -5.05
N ALA A 186 -9.82 -19.77 -4.24
CA ALA A 186 -8.95 -18.67 -4.68
C ALA A 186 -7.47 -18.95 -4.35
N LYS A 187 -7.09 -20.23 -4.30
CA LYS A 187 -5.72 -20.66 -3.97
C LYS A 187 -4.70 -20.12 -4.96
N ASP A 188 -5.00 -20.13 -6.25
CA ASP A 188 -4.07 -19.67 -7.29
C ASP A 188 -3.80 -18.17 -7.15
N SER A 189 -4.82 -17.38 -6.80
CA SER A 189 -4.67 -15.96 -6.42
C SER A 189 -3.72 -15.75 -5.25
N LEU A 190 -3.81 -16.60 -4.23
CA LEU A 190 -2.93 -16.54 -3.07
C LEU A 190 -1.49 -16.93 -3.43
N VAL A 191 -1.33 -18.01 -4.21
CA VAL A 191 -0.02 -18.52 -4.64
C VAL A 191 0.69 -17.50 -5.52
N GLN A 192 0.00 -16.89 -6.48
CA GLN A 192 0.63 -15.87 -7.32
C GLN A 192 1.05 -14.65 -6.52
N LEU A 193 0.21 -14.18 -5.57
CA LEU A 193 0.52 -13.02 -4.75
C LEU A 193 1.84 -13.25 -4.00
N TYR A 194 1.99 -14.37 -3.30
CA TYR A 194 3.20 -14.65 -2.53
C TYR A 194 4.41 -15.07 -3.38
N SER A 195 4.19 -15.51 -4.63
CA SER A 195 5.26 -15.82 -5.58
C SER A 195 5.71 -14.58 -6.39
N SER A 196 4.94 -13.50 -6.34
CA SER A 196 5.22 -12.23 -7.01
C SER A 196 6.22 -11.37 -6.22
N ALA A 197 6.56 -10.22 -6.79
CA ALA A 197 7.34 -9.17 -6.15
C ALA A 197 6.73 -8.67 -4.81
N TYR A 198 5.42 -8.88 -4.58
CA TYR A 198 4.74 -8.51 -3.34
C TYR A 198 5.50 -8.95 -2.08
N THR A 199 6.01 -10.18 -2.04
CA THR A 199 6.68 -10.70 -0.84
C THR A 199 7.95 -9.90 -0.51
N ALA A 200 8.71 -9.49 -1.53
CA ALA A 200 9.88 -8.65 -1.34
C ALA A 200 9.47 -7.23 -0.93
N GLU A 201 8.52 -6.62 -1.65
CA GLU A 201 8.04 -5.26 -1.37
C GLU A 201 7.44 -5.13 0.02
N ALA A 202 6.65 -6.11 0.46
CA ALA A 202 6.00 -6.10 1.76
C ALA A 202 7.02 -6.10 2.92
N LEU A 203 8.19 -6.72 2.77
CA LEU A 203 9.25 -6.64 3.79
C LEU A 203 9.79 -5.21 3.93
N TYR A 204 10.03 -4.53 2.81
CA TYR A 204 10.48 -3.14 2.80
C TYR A 204 9.37 -2.20 3.29
N GLY A 205 8.14 -2.37 2.83
CA GLY A 205 6.98 -1.58 3.24
C GLY A 205 6.69 -1.70 4.75
N ASN A 206 6.73 -2.92 5.30
CA ASN A 206 6.56 -3.11 6.74
C ASN A 206 7.66 -2.44 7.55
N HIS A 207 8.92 -2.54 7.09
CA HIS A 207 10.03 -1.84 7.74
C HIS A 207 9.89 -0.32 7.66
N ALA A 208 9.54 0.22 6.48
CA ALA A 208 9.28 1.64 6.28
C ALA A 208 8.24 2.17 7.26
N GLN A 209 7.12 1.43 7.42
CA GLN A 209 6.06 1.83 8.34
C GLN A 209 6.51 1.84 9.81
N THR A 210 7.53 1.06 10.21
CA THR A 210 8.07 1.15 11.59
C THR A 210 8.95 2.38 11.82
N ILE A 211 9.57 2.92 10.76
CA ILE A 211 10.54 4.02 10.88
C ILE A 211 9.85 5.38 10.94
N SER A 212 8.78 5.60 10.16
CA SER A 212 8.11 6.90 10.13
C SER A 212 6.92 7.01 11.07
N ASP A 213 6.73 6.05 11.99
CA ASP A 213 5.74 6.20 13.06
C ASP A 213 6.06 7.46 13.90
N PRO A 214 5.04 8.24 14.32
CA PRO A 214 3.61 8.07 14.07
C PRO A 214 3.09 8.78 12.80
N TRP A 215 3.88 9.66 12.19
CA TRP A 215 3.43 10.58 11.14
C TRP A 215 3.18 9.91 9.80
N GLN A 216 3.94 8.85 9.52
CA GLN A 216 3.83 8.05 8.32
C GLN A 216 3.97 8.89 7.04
N LEU A 217 4.84 9.90 7.14
CA LEU A 217 5.35 10.71 6.03
C LEU A 217 6.78 10.27 5.70
N VAL A 218 7.21 10.57 4.49
CA VAL A 218 8.55 10.26 3.99
C VAL A 218 9.11 11.45 3.23
N THR A 219 10.41 11.71 3.44
CA THR A 219 11.15 12.68 2.67
C THR A 219 11.48 12.11 1.29
N ASN A 220 11.15 12.84 0.25
CA ASN A 220 11.61 12.61 -1.12
C ASN A 220 12.60 13.71 -1.53
N THR A 221 13.70 13.36 -2.19
CA THR A 221 14.77 14.29 -2.62
C THR A 221 14.91 14.41 -4.13
N LYS A 222 13.91 13.97 -4.91
CA LYS A 222 13.95 14.02 -6.37
C LYS A 222 14.10 15.46 -6.85
N ASP A 223 14.87 15.65 -7.92
CA ASP A 223 15.20 16.95 -8.51
C ASP A 223 15.96 17.87 -7.54
N ASP A 224 16.74 17.29 -6.62
CA ASP A 224 17.50 17.99 -5.56
C ASP A 224 16.64 18.83 -4.59
N VAL A 225 15.32 18.56 -4.54
CA VAL A 225 14.38 19.24 -3.64
C VAL A 225 13.86 18.26 -2.59
N SER A 226 14.05 18.61 -1.32
CA SER A 226 13.48 17.87 -0.19
C SER A 226 12.02 18.22 0.03
N THR A 227 11.13 17.23 -0.11
CA THR A 227 9.68 17.38 0.08
C THR A 227 9.12 16.25 0.94
N GLN A 228 7.98 16.49 1.58
CA GLN A 228 7.25 15.46 2.33
C GLN A 228 6.14 14.86 1.47
N VAL A 229 6.05 13.53 1.48
CA VAL A 229 5.02 12.76 0.79
C VAL A 229 4.43 11.76 1.78
N GLY A 230 3.14 11.42 1.65
CA GLY A 230 2.56 10.32 2.42
C GLY A 230 3.23 9.00 2.04
N MET A 231 3.63 8.21 3.04
CA MET A 231 4.46 7.01 2.82
C MET A 231 3.85 6.01 1.84
N SER A 232 2.53 5.94 1.70
CA SER A 232 1.88 5.04 0.74
C SER A 232 2.25 5.30 -0.72
N MET A 233 2.82 6.47 -1.03
CA MET A 233 3.33 6.80 -2.36
C MET A 233 4.79 6.40 -2.57
N ALA A 234 5.51 6.04 -1.51
CA ALA A 234 6.83 5.47 -1.67
C ALA A 234 6.75 4.12 -2.38
N PRO A 235 7.70 3.79 -3.29
CA PRO A 235 7.62 2.59 -4.13
C PRO A 235 7.30 1.31 -3.37
N ALA A 236 7.96 1.05 -2.24
CA ALA A 236 7.78 -0.18 -1.49
C ALA A 236 6.33 -0.42 -1.07
N LEU A 237 5.74 0.61 -0.46
CA LEU A 237 4.39 0.50 0.07
C LEU A 237 3.35 0.63 -1.05
N TRP A 238 3.60 1.47 -2.06
CA TRP A 238 2.70 1.58 -3.21
C TRP A 238 2.59 0.25 -3.96
N LEU A 239 3.71 -0.40 -4.28
CA LEU A 239 3.74 -1.67 -5.01
C LEU A 239 3.16 -2.83 -4.19
N THR A 240 3.39 -2.84 -2.88
CA THR A 240 2.72 -3.76 -1.95
C THR A 240 1.19 -3.63 -2.06
N ASN A 241 0.67 -2.41 -1.97
CA ASN A 241 -0.78 -2.16 -2.04
C ASN A 241 -1.34 -2.45 -3.44
N PHE A 242 -0.58 -2.13 -4.49
CA PHE A 242 -0.95 -2.45 -5.87
C PHE A 242 -1.12 -3.95 -6.07
N ALA A 243 -0.15 -4.77 -5.64
CA ALA A 243 -0.22 -6.22 -5.80
C ALA A 243 -1.41 -6.84 -5.06
N LEU A 244 -1.74 -6.33 -3.87
CA LEU A 244 -2.92 -6.72 -3.11
C LEU A 244 -4.21 -6.39 -3.87
N LEU A 245 -4.37 -5.14 -4.30
CA LEU A 245 -5.58 -4.72 -5.02
C LEU A 245 -5.72 -5.42 -6.37
N TYR A 246 -4.63 -5.66 -7.08
CA TYR A 246 -4.66 -6.34 -8.37
C TYR A 246 -5.06 -7.80 -8.24
N THR A 247 -4.54 -8.48 -7.21
CA THR A 247 -4.96 -9.85 -6.84
C THR A 247 -6.45 -9.94 -6.53
N LEU A 248 -7.02 -8.90 -5.90
CA LEU A 248 -8.45 -8.81 -5.66
C LEU A 248 -9.24 -8.57 -6.95
N LYS A 249 -8.87 -7.53 -7.71
CA LYS A 249 -9.54 -7.15 -8.97
C LYS A 249 -8.71 -6.13 -9.77
N PRO A 250 -8.28 -6.43 -11.00
CA PRO A 250 -7.50 -5.50 -11.85
C PRO A 250 -8.15 -4.14 -12.06
N GLU A 251 -9.47 -4.09 -12.24
CA GLU A 251 -10.23 -2.85 -12.43
C GLU A 251 -10.19 -1.94 -11.20
N ILE A 252 -9.93 -2.49 -10.02
CA ILE A 252 -9.79 -1.70 -8.79
C ILE A 252 -8.38 -1.16 -8.64
N ALA A 253 -7.37 -2.00 -8.88
CA ALA A 253 -5.97 -1.55 -8.90
C ALA A 253 -5.76 -0.43 -9.92
N ALA A 254 -6.50 -0.45 -11.04
CA ALA A 254 -6.53 0.60 -12.05
C ALA A 254 -6.86 2.01 -11.50
N TYR A 255 -7.51 2.11 -10.34
CA TYR A 255 -7.84 3.39 -9.70
C TYR A 255 -6.78 3.89 -8.70
N MET A 256 -5.67 3.17 -8.50
CA MET A 256 -4.56 3.70 -7.71
C MET A 256 -3.96 4.95 -8.36
N PRO A 257 -3.40 5.90 -7.58
CA PRO A 257 -2.84 7.13 -8.13
C PRO A 257 -1.64 6.83 -9.03
N ALA A 258 -1.64 7.43 -10.22
CA ALA A 258 -0.57 7.29 -11.21
C ALA A 258 0.66 8.11 -10.91
N TYR A 259 0.49 9.16 -10.10
CA TYR A 259 1.52 10.10 -9.75
C TYR A 259 1.49 10.40 -8.27
N TRP A 260 2.67 10.61 -7.68
CA TRP A 260 2.77 11.19 -6.34
C TRP A 260 2.95 12.71 -6.42
N THR A 261 2.57 13.43 -5.38
CA THR A 261 2.68 14.89 -5.30
C THR A 261 3.15 15.28 -3.90
N PRO A 262 4.08 16.25 -3.77
CA PRO A 262 4.45 16.81 -2.48
C PRO A 262 3.23 17.26 -1.67
N ILE A 263 3.19 16.91 -0.39
CA ILE A 263 2.22 17.47 0.55
C ILE A 263 2.52 18.97 0.70
N PRO A 264 1.50 19.85 0.66
CA PRO A 264 1.71 21.27 0.93
C PRO A 264 2.45 21.47 2.26
N THR A 265 3.52 22.29 2.25
CA THR A 265 4.44 22.39 3.39
C THR A 265 3.76 22.70 4.72
N ALA A 266 2.76 23.58 4.71
CA ALA A 266 1.99 23.90 5.92
C ALA A 266 1.27 22.68 6.51
N VAL A 267 0.73 21.81 5.66
CA VAL A 267 0.03 20.58 6.06
C VAL A 267 1.03 19.55 6.58
N ALA A 268 2.14 19.34 5.88
CA ALA A 268 3.17 18.41 6.30
C ALA A 268 3.73 18.79 7.68
N ASN A 269 4.04 20.08 7.88
CA ASN A 269 4.53 20.60 9.16
C ASN A 269 3.49 20.43 10.27
N ALA A 270 2.20 20.64 9.98
CA ALA A 270 1.13 20.45 10.95
C ALA A 270 1.01 18.98 11.39
N ILE A 271 1.08 18.04 10.45
CA ILE A 271 1.10 16.60 10.76
C ILE A 271 2.33 16.27 11.60
N LEU A 272 3.53 16.71 11.20
CA LEU A 272 4.79 16.47 11.91
C LEU A 272 4.82 17.10 13.31
N ALA A 273 4.07 18.18 13.54
CA ALA A 273 3.95 18.83 14.85
C ALA A 273 3.07 18.05 15.83
N THR A 274 2.29 17.07 15.36
CA THR A 274 1.52 16.18 16.23
C THR A 274 2.47 15.23 16.95
N LYS A 275 2.36 15.13 18.28
CA LYS A 275 3.34 14.34 19.07
C LYS A 275 3.19 12.84 18.83
N ASP A 276 1.96 12.34 18.88
CA ASP A 276 1.68 10.90 18.95
C ASP A 276 0.67 10.40 17.92
N THR A 277 0.01 11.31 17.18
CA THR A 277 -1.17 10.96 16.39
C THR A 277 -0.92 10.88 14.89
N GLY A 278 -0.11 11.78 14.32
CA GLY A 278 0.15 11.81 12.88
C GLY A 278 -1.04 12.27 12.02
N PHE A 279 -1.97 13.04 12.60
CA PHE A 279 -3.15 13.56 11.89
C PHE A 279 -3.62 14.92 12.41
N VAL A 280 -4.30 15.68 11.55
CA VAL A 280 -4.84 17.02 11.84
C VAL A 280 -6.29 17.14 11.39
N GLN A 281 -7.00 18.19 11.81
CA GLN A 281 -8.36 18.45 11.35
C GLN A 281 -8.36 18.94 9.90
N TYR A 282 -9.07 18.25 9.00
CA TYR A 282 -9.07 18.61 7.57
C TYR A 282 -9.66 20.01 7.32
N SER A 283 -10.65 20.44 8.12
CA SER A 283 -11.27 21.76 8.00
C SER A 283 -10.28 22.92 8.09
N GLU A 284 -9.16 22.76 8.81
CA GLU A 284 -8.12 23.77 8.95
C GLU A 284 -7.18 23.84 7.74
N TYR A 285 -7.11 22.77 6.94
CA TYR A 285 -6.12 22.60 5.87
C TYR A 285 -6.72 22.36 4.49
N ALA A 286 -8.05 22.28 4.36
CA ALA A 286 -8.72 21.96 3.10
C ALA A 286 -8.32 22.91 1.95
N SER A 287 -8.09 24.20 2.24
CA SER A 287 -7.72 25.23 1.26
C SER A 287 -6.34 25.02 0.62
N TYR A 288 -5.50 24.16 1.17
CA TYR A 288 -4.19 23.82 0.60
C TYR A 288 -4.27 22.78 -0.53
N PHE A 289 -5.43 22.16 -0.72
CA PHE A 289 -5.63 21.14 -1.74
C PHE A 289 -6.51 21.69 -2.88
N PRO A 290 -6.36 21.17 -4.11
CA PRO A 290 -7.28 21.48 -5.20
C PRO A 290 -8.72 21.12 -4.81
N SER A 291 -9.69 21.95 -5.22
CA SER A 291 -11.10 21.61 -5.06
C SER A 291 -11.43 20.33 -5.82
N THR A 292 -12.24 19.47 -5.21
CA THR A 292 -12.82 18.31 -5.88
C THR A 292 -13.89 18.80 -6.87
N ASN A 293 -13.65 18.63 -8.16
CA ASN A 293 -14.65 18.88 -9.21
C ASN A 293 -15.54 17.64 -9.40
#